data_AF-A0A242BDM7-F1
#
_entry.id   AF-A0A242BDM7-F1
#
_cell.length_a   1.000
_cell.length_b   1.000
_cell.length_c   1.000
_cell.angle_alpha   90.00
_cell.angle_beta   90.00
_cell.angle_gamma   90.00
#
_symmetry.space_group_name_H-M   'P 1'
#
loop_
_entity.id
_entity.type
_entity.pdbx_description
1 polymer ?
#
loop_
_entity_poly.entity_id
_entity_poly.type
_entity_poly.pdbx_seq_one_letter_code
_entity_poly.pdbx_strand_id
1 'polypeptide(L)'
;MKKMMFGAAALIVILITGMTGLLSAAFHLDDISDQEYRISLNEAAAIAKKEIKKHNISSIHFAVEKELDNPTNATYEYQFFCEGQVIAVNPSTGKATVRNHTEKIAEPLFDIEKTEEFKQPQVAMKEAVSYYGKKAKVKEWAIVVKDERPYYQVQLIDGKQIQQVWISA
;
A
#
# COMPACT_ATOMS: atom_id res chain seq x y z
N MET A 1 8.51 -36.43 33.42
CA MET A 1 9.73 -36.09 32.67
C MET A 1 9.44 -36.18 31.18
N LYS A 2 9.76 -35.09 30.45
CA LYS A 2 10.06 -34.96 29.00
C LYS A 2 8.96 -35.32 27.97
N LYS A 3 8.51 -34.28 27.24
CA LYS A 3 8.68 -34.05 25.77
C LYS A 3 7.70 -34.87 24.91
N MET A 4 6.94 -34.37 23.94
CA MET A 4 6.99 -33.23 23.03
C MET A 4 5.60 -33.12 22.39
N MET A 5 5.22 -31.94 21.90
CA MET A 5 4.62 -31.80 20.56
C MET A 5 4.75 -30.33 20.19
N PHE A 6 5.85 -30.02 19.51
CA PHE A 6 6.04 -28.73 18.85
C PHE A 6 5.02 -28.66 17.71
N GLY A 7 4.14 -27.66 17.77
CA GLY A 7 3.24 -27.33 16.68
C GLY A 7 4.06 -27.02 15.43
N ALA A 8 3.77 -27.74 14.35
CA ALA A 8 4.35 -27.49 13.05
C ALA A 8 3.85 -26.12 12.55
N ALA A 9 4.70 -25.09 12.66
CA ALA A 9 4.51 -23.85 11.92
C ALA A 9 4.81 -24.16 10.45
N ALA A 10 3.77 -24.26 9.63
CA ALA A 10 3.90 -24.40 8.19
C ALA A 10 4.46 -23.09 7.61
N LEU A 11 5.77 -23.05 7.40
CA LEU A 11 6.44 -21.99 6.66
C LEU A 11 6.23 -22.25 5.16
N ILE A 12 5.12 -21.74 4.59
CA ILE A 12 4.89 -21.81 3.15
C ILE A 12 5.66 -20.65 2.50
N VAL A 13 6.91 -20.91 2.13
CA VAL A 13 7.69 -20.03 1.27
C VAL A 13 7.21 -20.26 -0.16
N ILE A 14 6.31 -19.42 -0.66
CA ILE A 14 5.98 -19.40 -2.09
C ILE A 14 7.12 -18.69 -2.82
N LEU A 15 8.01 -19.48 -3.41
CA LEU A 15 9.01 -19.05 -4.38
C LEU A 15 8.30 -18.55 -5.64
N ILE A 16 8.22 -17.24 -5.83
CA ILE A 16 7.83 -16.67 -7.13
C ILE A 16 9.06 -16.71 -8.03
N THR A 17 9.21 -17.78 -8.79
CA THR A 17 10.18 -17.89 -9.90
C THR A 17 9.70 -17.09 -11.10
N GLY A 18 10.57 -16.17 -11.58
CA GLY A 18 10.67 -15.82 -13.00
C GLY A 18 9.98 -14.53 -13.47
N MET A 19 10.65 -13.39 -13.27
CA MET A 19 10.83 -12.40 -14.36
C MET A 19 12.21 -11.75 -14.18
N THR A 20 13.19 -12.32 -14.89
CA THR A 20 14.50 -11.71 -15.12
C THR A 20 14.33 -10.64 -16.19
N GLY A 21 14.30 -9.36 -15.81
CA GLY A 21 14.02 -8.31 -16.81
C GLY A 21 14.06 -6.86 -16.33
N LEU A 22 14.96 -6.55 -15.40
CA LEU A 22 15.62 -5.28 -15.07
C LEU A 22 15.95 -5.39 -13.59
N LEU A 23 17.24 -5.29 -13.27
CA LEU A 23 17.70 -5.18 -11.89
C LEU A 23 16.86 -4.10 -11.20
N SER A 24 16.29 -4.48 -10.04
CA SER A 24 15.62 -3.58 -9.11
C SER A 24 16.59 -2.49 -8.66
N ALA A 25 16.85 -1.52 -9.53
CA ALA A 25 17.68 -0.38 -9.21
C ALA A 25 16.89 0.48 -8.23
N ALA A 26 17.48 0.69 -7.06
CA ALA A 26 16.94 1.55 -6.03
C ALA A 26 17.21 3.00 -6.45
N PHE A 27 16.16 3.71 -6.82
CA PHE A 27 16.25 5.14 -7.14
C PHE A 27 15.49 5.95 -6.11
N HIS A 28 16.01 7.15 -5.82
CA HIS A 28 15.29 8.11 -4.98
C HIS A 28 14.02 8.55 -5.68
N LEU A 29 12.91 8.49 -4.94
CA LEU A 29 11.61 8.90 -5.45
C LEU A 29 11.28 10.29 -4.93
N ASP A 30 11.39 11.27 -5.83
CA ASP A 30 10.93 12.63 -5.54
C ASP A 30 9.43 12.81 -5.84
N ASP A 31 8.91 12.09 -6.83
CA ASP A 31 7.49 12.02 -7.17
C ASP A 31 7.09 10.57 -7.46
N ILE A 32 6.15 10.04 -6.67
CA ILE A 32 5.67 8.65 -6.83
C ILE A 32 4.64 8.50 -7.96
N SER A 33 4.10 9.59 -8.52
CA SER A 33 3.08 9.54 -9.56
C SER A 33 3.58 9.10 -10.94
N ASP A 34 4.87 9.30 -11.19
CA ASP A 34 5.56 8.89 -12.42
C ASP A 34 6.08 7.44 -12.37
N GLN A 35 5.81 6.71 -11.28
CA GLN A 35 6.33 5.37 -11.06
C GLN A 35 5.30 4.29 -11.42
N GLU A 36 5.76 3.34 -12.23
CA GLU A 36 5.08 2.07 -12.44
C GLU A 36 5.72 1.01 -11.54
N TYR A 37 4.92 0.46 -10.64
CA TYR A 37 5.36 -0.58 -9.73
C TYR A 37 5.08 -1.96 -10.34
N ARG A 38 5.98 -2.92 -10.08
CA ARG A 38 5.85 -4.30 -10.58
C ARG A 38 4.59 -4.97 -10.07
N ILE A 39 4.24 -4.74 -8.81
CA ILE A 39 3.02 -5.24 -8.18
C ILE A 39 2.01 -4.09 -8.14
N SER A 40 0.92 -4.28 -8.85
CA SER A 40 -0.24 -3.38 -8.82
C SER A 40 -0.96 -3.43 -7.47
N LEU A 41 -1.83 -2.45 -7.20
CA LEU A 41 -2.69 -2.46 -6.01
C LEU A 41 -3.54 -3.73 -5.95
N ASN A 42 -4.10 -4.18 -7.08
CA ASN A 42 -4.97 -5.35 -7.13
C ASN A 42 -4.20 -6.65 -6.82
N GLU A 43 -2.97 -6.77 -7.34
CA GLU A 43 -2.10 -7.90 -7.00
C GLU A 43 -1.67 -7.86 -5.52
N ALA A 44 -1.37 -6.68 -4.99
CA ALA A 44 -1.05 -6.50 -3.58
C ALA A 44 -2.25 -6.85 -2.69
N ALA A 45 -3.46 -6.46 -3.08
CA ALA A 45 -4.70 -6.79 -2.38
C ALA A 45 -4.95 -8.31 -2.38
N ALA A 46 -4.72 -8.98 -3.52
CA ALA A 46 -4.82 -10.44 -3.62
C ALA A 46 -3.78 -11.18 -2.76
N ILE A 47 -2.57 -10.61 -2.59
CA ILE A 47 -1.56 -11.12 -1.66
C ILE A 47 -2.02 -10.91 -0.21
N ALA A 48 -2.42 -9.69 0.14
CA ALA A 48 -2.84 -9.35 1.50
C ALA A 48 -4.05 -10.16 1.97
N LYS A 49 -5.04 -10.37 1.09
CA LYS A 49 -6.24 -11.18 1.34
C LYS A 49 -5.93 -12.58 1.88
N LYS A 50 -4.82 -13.19 1.48
CA LYS A 50 -4.41 -14.54 1.96
C LYS A 50 -4.01 -14.54 3.44
N GLU A 51 -3.59 -13.39 3.97
CA GLU A 51 -3.14 -13.22 5.36
C GLU A 51 -4.26 -12.67 6.28
N ILE A 52 -5.31 -12.10 5.71
CA ILE A 52 -6.39 -11.44 6.45
C ILE A 52 -7.50 -12.45 6.78
N LYS A 53 -7.84 -12.60 8.06
CA LYS A 53 -8.92 -13.51 8.50
C LYS A 53 -10.33 -13.05 8.12
N LYS A 54 -10.57 -11.74 8.11
CA LYS A 54 -11.83 -11.10 7.70
C LYS A 54 -11.48 -10.12 6.59
N HIS A 55 -11.98 -10.31 5.37
CA HIS A 55 -11.63 -9.49 4.20
C HIS A 55 -11.97 -7.99 4.30
N ASN A 56 -12.38 -7.50 5.46
CA ASN A 56 -12.65 -6.10 5.72
C ASN A 56 -11.38 -5.38 6.19
N ILE A 57 -11.10 -4.25 5.55
CA ILE A 57 -10.01 -3.33 5.86
C ILE A 57 -10.58 -1.93 6.10
N SER A 58 -9.88 -1.09 6.85
CA SER A 58 -10.28 0.29 7.11
C SER A 58 -9.71 1.27 6.08
N SER A 59 -8.47 1.01 5.67
CA SER A 59 -7.74 1.84 4.74
C SER A 59 -6.63 1.07 4.05
N ILE A 60 -6.15 1.62 2.93
CA ILE A 60 -4.95 1.17 2.24
C ILE A 60 -4.01 2.36 2.12
N HIS A 61 -2.81 2.28 2.68
CA HIS A 61 -1.82 3.35 2.55
C HIS A 61 -0.73 2.91 1.59
N PHE A 62 -0.17 3.87 0.86
CA PHE A 62 1.05 3.69 0.10
C PHE A 62 2.10 4.66 0.61
N ALA A 63 2.94 4.16 1.49
CA ALA A 63 3.88 4.95 2.25
C ALA A 63 5.12 4.11 2.61
N VAL A 64 6.12 4.79 3.17
CA VAL A 64 7.34 4.16 3.70
C VAL A 64 7.07 3.77 5.16
N GLU A 65 7.54 2.59 5.60
CA GLU A 65 7.32 2.10 6.99
C GLU A 65 7.87 3.06 8.07
N LYS A 66 8.93 3.79 7.74
CA LYS A 66 9.61 4.73 8.64
C LYS A 66 9.92 6.01 7.88
N GLU A 67 9.90 7.15 8.55
CA GLU A 67 10.45 8.39 7.99
C GLU A 67 11.94 8.16 7.72
N LEU A 68 12.25 7.89 6.45
CA LEU A 68 13.61 7.74 5.94
C LEU A 68 13.95 9.04 5.21
N ASP A 69 15.15 9.59 5.46
CA ASP A 69 15.60 10.81 4.78
C ASP A 69 15.71 10.64 3.25
N ASN A 70 15.86 9.40 2.78
CA ASN A 70 16.12 9.09 1.38
C ASN A 70 15.38 7.81 0.94
N PRO A 71 14.03 7.85 0.86
CA PRO A 71 13.26 6.68 0.46
C PRO A 71 13.57 6.34 -0.99
N THR A 72 13.59 5.04 -1.28
CA THR A 72 13.69 4.51 -2.64
C THR A 72 12.41 3.77 -2.99
N ASN A 73 12.20 3.47 -4.27
CA ASN A 73 11.11 2.62 -4.73
C ASN A 73 10.98 1.30 -3.94
N ALA A 74 12.09 0.72 -3.48
CA ALA A 74 12.09 -0.51 -2.68
C ALA A 74 11.60 -0.34 -1.22
N THR A 75 11.46 0.90 -0.74
CA THR A 75 11.07 1.21 0.66
C THR A 75 9.59 1.50 0.84
N TYR A 76 8.84 1.72 -0.25
CA TYR A 76 7.40 1.90 -0.20
C TYR A 76 6.68 0.57 -0.01
N GLU A 77 5.50 0.62 0.58
CA GLU A 77 4.65 -0.54 0.84
C GLU A 77 3.18 -0.18 0.63
N TYR A 78 2.41 -1.12 0.08
CA TYR A 78 0.96 -1.10 0.27
C TYR A 78 0.66 -1.63 1.67
N GLN A 79 0.07 -0.83 2.53
CA GLN A 79 -0.24 -1.16 3.91
C GLN A 79 -1.76 -1.27 4.06
N PHE A 80 -2.26 -2.49 4.24
CA PHE A 80 -3.67 -2.81 4.41
C PHE A 80 -4.00 -2.86 5.91
N PHE A 81 -4.77 -1.89 6.40
CA PHE A 81 -5.12 -1.77 7.81
C PHE A 81 -6.38 -2.59 8.11
N CYS A 82 -6.29 -3.53 9.04
CA CYS A 82 -7.42 -4.34 9.49
C CYS A 82 -7.38 -4.54 11.01
N GLU A 83 -8.45 -5.12 11.55
CA GLU A 83 -8.64 -5.22 13.00
C GLU A 83 -7.47 -5.97 13.66
N GLY A 84 -6.65 -5.25 14.43
CA GLY A 84 -5.53 -5.81 15.19
C GLY A 84 -4.23 -6.00 14.42
N GLN A 85 -4.19 -5.74 13.10
CA GLN A 85 -3.00 -5.98 12.28
C GLN A 85 -2.92 -5.09 11.03
N VAL A 86 -1.71 -4.94 10.51
CA VAL A 86 -1.43 -4.35 9.20
C VAL A 86 -0.72 -5.39 8.35
N ILE A 87 -1.21 -5.57 7.12
CA ILE A 87 -0.52 -6.39 6.12
C ILE A 87 0.20 -5.43 5.18
N ALA A 88 1.53 -5.48 5.15
CA ALA A 88 2.33 -4.64 4.27
C ALA A 88 2.91 -5.47 3.12
N VAL A 89 2.66 -5.03 1.89
CA VAL A 89 3.12 -5.70 0.66
C VAL A 89 4.07 -4.78 -0.08
N ASN A 90 5.30 -5.26 -0.30
CA ASN A 90 6.30 -4.51 -1.05
C ASN A 90 5.96 -4.50 -2.55
N PRO A 91 5.83 -3.33 -3.20
CA PRO A 91 5.36 -3.18 -4.56
C PRO A 91 6.39 -3.61 -5.62
N SER A 92 7.66 -3.76 -5.24
CA SER A 92 8.73 -4.20 -6.13
C SER A 92 8.92 -5.73 -6.12
N THR A 93 8.62 -6.37 -5.00
CA THR A 93 8.94 -7.80 -4.76
C THR A 93 7.71 -8.68 -4.52
N GLY A 94 6.57 -8.11 -4.13
CA GLY A 94 5.38 -8.85 -3.71
C GLY A 94 5.52 -9.51 -2.34
N LYS A 95 6.63 -9.28 -1.62
CA LYS A 95 6.82 -9.81 -0.27
C LYS A 95 5.82 -9.16 0.69
N ALA A 96 5.04 -9.99 1.39
CA ALA A 96 4.13 -9.55 2.44
C ALA A 96 4.78 -9.68 3.83
N THR A 97 4.40 -8.76 4.72
CA THR A 97 4.71 -8.82 6.15
C THR A 97 3.45 -8.53 6.96
N VAL A 98 3.30 -9.21 8.10
CA VAL A 98 2.18 -9.00 9.02
C VAL A 98 2.71 -8.32 10.26
N ARG A 99 2.13 -7.17 10.60
CA ARG A 99 2.51 -6.35 11.75
C ARG A 99 1.33 -6.24 12.71
N ASN A 100 1.58 -6.26 14.02
CA ASN A 100 0.55 -5.96 15.00
C ASN A 100 0.16 -4.48 14.91
N HIS A 101 -1.14 -4.20 14.92
CA HIS A 101 -1.66 -2.83 14.93
C HIS A 101 -2.65 -2.72 16.08
N THR A 102 -2.28 -1.96 17.10
CA THR A 102 -3.02 -1.89 18.36
C THR A 102 -4.00 -0.72 18.41
N GLU A 103 -3.96 0.16 17.41
CA GLU A 103 -4.89 1.27 17.33
C GLU A 103 -6.27 0.77 16.93
N LYS A 104 -7.27 1.37 17.57
CA LYS A 104 -8.67 1.05 17.30
C LYS A 104 -9.04 1.67 15.97
N ILE A 105 -9.50 0.84 15.04
CA ILE A 105 -10.07 1.31 13.78
C ILE A 105 -11.30 2.14 14.09
N ALA A 106 -11.20 3.45 13.86
CA ALA A 106 -12.32 4.38 13.92
C ALA A 106 -12.98 4.59 12.54
N GLU A 107 -12.29 4.21 11.47
CA GLU A 107 -12.70 4.42 10.10
C GLU A 107 -13.72 3.37 9.62
N PRO A 108 -14.62 3.71 8.69
CA PRO A 108 -15.53 2.75 8.09
C PRO A 108 -14.76 1.62 7.38
N LEU A 109 -15.20 0.38 7.61
CA LEU A 109 -14.62 -0.78 6.96
C LEU A 109 -15.18 -0.96 5.55
N PHE A 110 -14.35 -1.49 4.65
CA PHE A 110 -14.76 -1.96 3.33
C PHE A 110 -14.09 -3.29 2.99
N ASP A 111 -14.74 -4.07 2.12
CA ASP A 111 -14.19 -5.33 1.63
C ASP A 111 -12.99 -5.05 0.72
N ILE A 112 -11.86 -5.72 0.98
CA ILE A 112 -10.65 -5.65 0.16
C ILE A 112 -10.92 -6.05 -1.29
N GLU A 113 -11.93 -6.88 -1.58
CA GLU A 113 -12.31 -7.23 -2.95
C GLU A 113 -12.76 -6.01 -3.77
N LYS A 114 -13.26 -4.94 -3.12
CA LYS A 114 -13.64 -3.71 -3.81
C LYS A 114 -12.47 -3.01 -4.51
N THR A 115 -11.22 -3.33 -4.17
CA THR A 115 -10.07 -2.74 -4.88
C THR A 115 -10.06 -3.03 -6.37
N GLU A 116 -10.69 -4.12 -6.81
CA GLU A 116 -10.82 -4.45 -8.23
C GLU A 116 -11.68 -3.45 -9.01
N GLU A 117 -12.60 -2.76 -8.32
CA GLU A 117 -13.46 -1.72 -8.89
C GLU A 117 -12.81 -0.34 -8.89
N PHE A 118 -11.72 -0.16 -8.14
CA PHE A 118 -11.07 1.13 -7.99
C PHE A 118 -10.21 1.47 -9.20
N LYS A 119 -10.20 2.75 -9.54
CA LYS A 119 -9.23 3.39 -10.42
C LYS A 119 -7.82 3.04 -9.94
N GLN A 120 -6.92 2.80 -10.88
CA GLN A 120 -5.51 2.54 -10.57
C GLN A 120 -4.87 3.75 -9.86
N PRO A 121 -4.01 3.55 -8.83
CA PRO A 121 -3.40 4.65 -8.08
C PRO A 121 -2.68 5.68 -8.96
N GLN A 122 -1.96 5.24 -10.00
CA GLN A 122 -1.28 6.12 -10.95
C GLN A 122 -2.24 7.09 -11.66
N VAL A 123 -3.45 6.63 -11.98
CA VAL A 123 -4.46 7.48 -12.61
C VAL A 123 -4.99 8.51 -11.61
N ALA A 124 -5.28 8.10 -10.38
CA ALA A 124 -5.72 9.01 -9.31
C ALA A 124 -4.66 10.06 -8.96
N MET A 125 -3.39 9.67 -8.88
CA MET A 125 -2.27 10.59 -8.64
C MET A 125 -2.11 11.61 -9.76
N LYS A 126 -2.17 11.18 -11.03
CA LYS A 126 -2.11 12.09 -12.19
C LYS A 126 -3.28 13.07 -12.21
N GLU A 127 -4.48 12.61 -11.84
CA GLU A 127 -5.65 13.47 -11.69
C GLU A 127 -5.46 14.51 -10.56
N ALA A 128 -4.91 14.10 -9.42
CA ALA A 128 -4.60 15.01 -8.31
C ALA A 128 -3.58 16.09 -8.69
N VAL A 129 -2.49 15.71 -9.37
CA VAL A 129 -1.49 16.66 -9.89
C VAL A 129 -2.11 17.61 -10.93
N SER A 130 -3.00 17.10 -11.79
CA SER A 130 -3.70 17.93 -12.78
C SER A 130 -4.67 18.93 -12.13
N TYR A 131 -5.34 18.53 -11.04
CA TYR A 131 -6.27 19.40 -10.30
C TYR A 131 -5.55 20.52 -9.56
N TYR A 132 -4.43 20.20 -8.90
CA TYR A 132 -3.69 21.16 -8.07
C TYR A 132 -2.74 22.05 -8.90
N GLY A 133 -1.95 21.45 -9.79
CA GLY A 133 -0.99 22.16 -10.64
C GLY A 133 0.23 21.29 -10.98
N LYS A 134 0.67 21.35 -12.25
CA LYS A 134 1.70 20.47 -12.86
C LYS A 134 3.10 20.47 -12.20
N LYS A 135 3.35 21.32 -11.21
CA LYS A 135 4.64 21.38 -10.49
C LYS A 135 4.62 20.63 -9.17
N ALA A 136 3.44 20.24 -8.69
CA ALA A 136 3.32 19.50 -7.45
C ALA A 136 3.74 18.04 -7.63
N LYS A 137 4.40 17.49 -6.61
CA LYS A 137 4.88 16.11 -6.58
C LYS A 137 4.08 15.29 -5.59
N VAL A 138 3.78 14.03 -5.91
CA VAL A 138 3.11 13.15 -4.96
C VAL A 138 4.13 12.51 -4.03
N LYS A 139 3.85 12.49 -2.72
CA LYS A 139 4.68 11.78 -1.72
C LYS A 139 4.06 10.49 -1.21
N GLU A 140 2.78 10.54 -0.93
CA GLU A 140 2.03 9.39 -0.40
C GLU A 140 0.58 9.50 -0.84
N TRP A 141 -0.12 8.37 -0.75
CA TRP A 141 -1.56 8.33 -0.90
C TRP A 141 -2.17 7.28 0.02
N ALA A 142 -3.44 7.47 0.37
CA ALA A 142 -4.25 6.48 1.06
C ALA A 142 -5.60 6.31 0.37
N ILE A 143 -6.20 5.13 0.46
CA ILE A 143 -7.61 4.89 0.17
C ILE A 143 -8.33 4.80 1.49
N VAL A 144 -9.31 5.68 1.69
CA VAL A 144 -10.14 5.76 2.89
C VAL A 144 -11.60 5.90 2.49
N VAL A 145 -12.52 5.51 3.38
CA VAL A 145 -13.96 5.68 3.16
C VAL A 145 -14.45 6.98 3.77
N LYS A 146 -15.03 7.84 2.94
CA LYS A 146 -15.68 9.08 3.34
C LYS A 146 -17.09 9.12 2.76
N ASP A 147 -18.08 9.45 3.61
CA ASP A 147 -19.48 9.53 3.20
C ASP A 147 -19.94 8.26 2.45
N GLU A 148 -19.56 7.09 3.00
CA GLU A 148 -19.83 5.73 2.46
C GLU A 148 -19.18 5.41 1.10
N ARG A 149 -18.27 6.25 0.61
CA ARG A 149 -17.59 6.07 -0.66
C ARG A 149 -16.07 6.04 -0.49
N PRO A 150 -15.35 5.19 -1.25
CA PRO A 150 -13.90 5.15 -1.21
C PRO A 150 -13.30 6.35 -1.96
N TYR A 151 -12.29 6.98 -1.37
CA TYR A 151 -11.53 8.07 -1.96
C TYR A 151 -10.04 7.83 -1.82
N TYR A 152 -9.29 8.19 -2.85
CA TYR A 152 -7.87 8.48 -2.75
C TYR A 152 -7.65 9.81 -2.05
N GLN A 153 -6.97 9.77 -0.92
CA GLN A 153 -6.36 10.91 -0.25
C GLN A 153 -4.92 11.03 -0.73
N VAL A 154 -4.64 11.93 -1.67
CA VAL A 154 -3.32 12.11 -2.28
C VAL A 154 -2.62 13.30 -1.63
N GLN A 155 -1.42 13.09 -1.09
CA GLN A 155 -0.58 14.15 -0.52
C GLN A 155 0.40 14.68 -1.57
N LEU A 156 0.30 15.98 -1.83
CA LEU A 156 1.08 16.72 -2.79
C LEU A 156 2.06 17.67 -2.09
N ILE A 157 3.26 17.81 -2.64
CA ILE A 157 4.25 18.82 -2.23
C ILE A 157 4.49 19.81 -3.37
N ASP A 158 4.33 21.09 -3.06
CA ASP A 158 4.71 22.22 -3.91
C ASP A 158 5.64 23.15 -3.13
N GLY A 159 6.94 23.04 -3.38
CA GLY A 159 7.97 23.72 -2.61
C GLY A 159 7.95 23.30 -1.13
N LYS A 160 7.51 24.19 -0.25
CA LYS A 160 7.36 23.93 1.20
C LYS A 160 5.92 23.64 1.62
N GLN A 161 4.97 23.73 0.71
CA GLN A 161 3.56 23.53 1.01
C GLN A 161 3.20 22.05 0.82
N ILE A 162 2.54 21.49 1.82
CA ILE A 162 1.91 20.17 1.76
C ILE A 162 0.42 20.40 1.55
N GLN A 163 -0.13 19.72 0.56
CA GLN A 163 -1.53 19.84 0.17
C GLN A 163 -2.14 18.47 0.02
N GLN A 164 -3.44 18.39 0.26
CA GLN A 164 -4.17 17.13 0.19
C GLN A 164 -5.31 17.27 -0.81
N VAL A 165 -5.35 16.35 -1.77
CA VAL A 165 -6.39 16.30 -2.80
C VAL A 165 -7.14 14.98 -2.67
N TRP A 166 -8.46 15.07 -2.80
CA TRP A 166 -9.37 13.93 -2.72
C TRP A 166 -9.85 13.56 -4.11
N ILE A 167 -9.55 12.34 -4.55
CA ILE A 167 -9.97 11.80 -5.84
C ILE A 167 -10.87 10.60 -5.58
N SER A 168 -12.00 10.47 -6.28
CA SER A 168 -12.81 9.26 -6.18
C SER A 168 -11.96 8.05 -6.48
N ALA A 169 -12.01 7.04 -5.61
CA ALA A 169 -11.41 5.74 -5.89
C ALA A 169 -12.09 5.09 -7.07
#